data_AF-A0A2K4ZH23-F1
#
_entry.id   AF-A0A2K4ZH23-F1
#
_cell.length_a   1.000
_cell.length_b   1.000
_cell.length_c   1.000
_cell.angle_alpha   90.00
_cell.angle_beta   90.00
_cell.angle_gamma   90.00
#
_symmetry.space_group_name_H-M   'P 1'
#
loop_
_entity.id
_entity.type
_entity.pdbx_description
1 polymer ?
#
loop_
_entity_poly.entity_id
_entity_poly.type
_entity_poly.pdbx_seq_one_letter_code
_entity_poly.pdbx_strand_id
1 'polypeptide(L)'
;MSFLDNVLQLCEQRGEKLTPLMKQLELSPGNVQRWRDGATVNSKILMDFSNHFGVSVDFLLNGKEYVSPDNYKKQCSSPEEIELLAMFRSIPDYAKEIVLGSLRAAYDAEMRRQEEEKRLLG
;
A
#
# COMPACT_ATOMS: atom_id res chain seq x y z
N MET A 1 -3.89 17.73 -4.84
CA MET A 1 -4.93 17.16 -3.97
C MET A 1 -4.56 17.50 -2.54
N SER A 2 -5.54 17.87 -1.73
CA SER A 2 -5.40 18.15 -0.30
C SER A 2 -5.60 16.87 0.52
N PHE A 3 -5.23 16.92 1.81
CA PHE A 3 -5.57 15.87 2.77
C PHE A 3 -7.06 15.50 2.74
N LEU A 4 -7.94 16.51 2.67
CA LEU A 4 -9.38 16.28 2.64
C LEU A 4 -9.84 15.57 1.36
N ASP A 5 -9.25 15.90 0.21
CA ASP A 5 -9.58 15.23 -1.06
C ASP A 5 -9.21 13.74 -0.98
N ASN A 6 -8.04 13.42 -0.43
CA ASN A 6 -7.57 12.05 -0.28
C ASN A 6 -8.48 11.25 0.69
N VAL A 7 -8.91 11.85 1.80
CA VAL A 7 -9.85 11.22 2.74
C VAL A 7 -11.23 11.00 2.11
N LEU A 8 -11.73 11.95 1.33
CA LEU A 8 -13.01 11.81 0.63
C LEU A 8 -12.97 10.67 -0.39
N GLN A 9 -11.87 10.54 -1.12
CA GLN A 9 -11.65 9.43 -2.06
C GLN A 9 -11.64 8.08 -1.33
N LEU A 10 -10.98 7.98 -0.17
CA LEU A 10 -10.99 6.77 0.65
C LEU A 10 -12.38 6.43 1.19
N CYS A 11 -13.16 7.44 1.58
CA CYS A 11 -14.56 7.26 1.98
C CYS A 11 -15.38 6.68 0.82
N GLU A 12 -15.25 7.24 -0.39
CA GLU A 12 -15.96 6.78 -1.58
C GLU A 12 -15.62 5.33 -1.93
N GLN A 13 -14.32 4.98 -1.92
CA GLN A 13 -13.84 3.62 -2.17
C GLN A 13 -14.40 2.57 -1.19
N ARG A 14 -14.69 2.99 0.05
CA ARG A 14 -15.23 2.12 1.10
C ARG A 14 -16.74 2.20 1.29
N GLY A 15 -17.44 3.03 0.51
CA GLY A 15 -18.87 3.30 0.71
C GLY A 15 -19.18 3.99 2.04
N GLU A 16 -18.20 4.68 2.63
CA GLU A 16 -18.32 5.41 3.88
C GLU A 16 -18.65 6.89 3.63
N LYS A 17 -19.19 7.56 4.63
CA LYS A 17 -19.44 9.01 4.59
C LYS A 17 -18.52 9.72 5.59
N LEU A 18 -17.97 10.86 5.18
CA LEU A 18 -17.04 11.64 6.00
C LEU A 18 -17.65 12.08 7.34
N THR A 19 -18.88 12.59 7.37
CA THR A 19 -19.49 13.12 8.60
C THR A 19 -19.68 12.06 9.70
N PRO A 20 -20.25 10.86 9.41
CA PRO A 20 -20.24 9.75 10.36
C PRO A 20 -18.83 9.35 10.82
N LEU A 21 -17.86 9.27 9.92
CA LEU A 21 -16.48 8.93 10.24
C LEU A 21 -15.85 9.95 11.19
N MET A 22 -16.03 11.24 10.92
CA MET A 22 -15.54 12.33 11.78
C MET A 22 -16.09 12.19 13.21
N LYS A 23 -17.37 11.84 13.34
CA LYS A 23 -17.98 11.58 14.65
C LYS A 23 -17.39 10.35 15.34
N GLN A 24 -17.15 9.26 14.60
CA GLN A 24 -16.51 8.05 15.11
C GLN A 24 -15.09 8.31 15.63
N LEU A 25 -14.35 9.20 14.95
CA LEU A 25 -13.00 9.62 15.34
C LEU A 25 -12.99 10.74 16.40
N GLU A 26 -14.15 11.11 16.96
CA GLU A 26 -14.29 12.18 17.95
C GLU A 26 -13.81 13.55 17.47
N LEU A 27 -13.95 13.82 16.17
CA LEU A 27 -13.50 15.05 15.54
C LEU A 27 -14.68 15.99 15.23
N SER A 28 -14.45 17.29 15.46
CA SER A 28 -15.46 18.32 15.20
C SER A 28 -15.70 18.52 13.70
N PRO A 29 -16.96 18.73 13.25
CA PRO A 29 -17.27 19.09 11.87
C PRO A 29 -16.55 20.36 11.38
N GLY A 30 -16.21 21.28 12.29
CA GLY A 30 -15.48 22.51 11.94
C GLY A 30 -14.08 22.27 11.37
N ASN A 31 -13.49 21.09 11.61
CA ASN A 31 -12.22 20.71 11.02
C ASN A 31 -12.31 20.58 9.49
N VAL A 32 -13.45 20.14 8.96
CA VAL A 32 -13.64 19.98 7.51
C VAL A 32 -13.48 21.32 6.80
N GLN A 33 -14.13 22.38 7.32
CA GLN A 33 -14.00 23.71 6.73
C GLN A 33 -12.56 24.23 6.82
N ARG A 34 -11.91 24.05 7.97
CA ARG A 34 -10.50 24.43 8.15
C ARG A 34 -9.58 23.74 7.13
N TRP A 35 -9.77 22.46 6.87
CA TRP A 35 -8.96 21.73 5.89
C TRP A 35 -9.29 22.12 4.45
N ARG A 36 -10.56 22.46 4.14
CA ARG A 36 -10.91 23.09 2.85
C ARG A 36 -10.18 24.42 2.65
N ASP A 37 -10.02 25.18 3.72
CA ASP A 37 -9.34 26.48 3.71
C ASP A 37 -7.79 26.35 3.78
N GLY A 38 -7.24 25.13 3.74
CA GLY A 38 -5.79 24.88 3.69
C GLY A 38 -5.10 24.80 5.06
N ALA A 39 -5.85 24.67 6.16
CA ALA A 39 -5.25 24.46 7.48
C ALA A 39 -4.48 23.14 7.55
N THR A 40 -3.38 23.13 8.32
CA THR A 40 -2.59 21.93 8.58
C THR A 40 -3.34 20.93 9.45
N VAL A 41 -3.05 19.65 9.24
CA VAL A 41 -3.60 18.54 10.03
C VAL A 41 -2.53 18.06 11.00
N ASN A 42 -2.90 17.86 12.27
CA ASN A 42 -1.95 17.39 13.27
C ASN A 42 -1.69 15.88 13.14
N SER A 43 -0.58 15.42 13.69
CA SER A 43 -0.14 14.02 13.63
C SER A 43 -1.16 13.04 14.24
N LYS A 44 -1.85 13.41 15.31
CA LYS A 44 -2.87 12.53 15.92
C LYS A 44 -3.99 12.22 14.93
N ILE A 45 -4.54 13.24 14.29
CA ILE A 45 -5.62 13.08 13.31
C ILE A 45 -5.14 12.26 12.11
N LEU A 46 -3.92 12.52 11.63
CA LEU A 46 -3.31 11.71 10.57
C LEU A 46 -3.23 10.23 10.96
N MET A 47 -2.82 9.91 12.18
CA MET A 47 -2.77 8.53 12.69
C MET A 47 -4.16 7.92 12.83
N ASP A 48 -5.15 8.66 13.31
CA ASP A 48 -6.53 8.17 13.46
C ASP A 48 -7.10 7.73 12.10
N PHE A 49 -6.94 8.56 11.05
CA PHE A 49 -7.36 8.22 9.70
C PHE A 49 -6.50 7.12 9.06
N SER A 50 -5.19 7.12 9.28
CA SER A 50 -4.27 6.10 8.77
C SER A 50 -4.63 4.72 9.30
N ASN A 51 -4.93 4.61 10.60
CA ASN A 51 -5.35 3.36 11.23
C ASN A 51 -6.73 2.92 10.76
N HIS A 52 -7.69 3.85 10.64
CA HIS A 52 -9.04 3.55 10.15
C HIS A 52 -9.01 3.00 8.71
N PHE A 53 -8.25 3.67 7.84
CA PHE A 53 -8.14 3.30 6.43
C PHE A 53 -7.06 2.24 6.16
N GLY A 54 -6.21 1.88 7.11
CA GLY A 54 -5.11 0.94 6.88
C GLY A 54 -4.14 1.41 5.78
N VAL A 55 -3.95 2.72 5.64
CA VAL A 55 -3.04 3.36 4.67
C VAL A 55 -1.93 4.11 5.41
N SER A 56 -0.82 4.43 4.76
CA SER A 56 0.20 5.26 5.39
C SER A 56 -0.26 6.72 5.59
N VAL A 57 0.37 7.42 6.54
CA VAL A 57 0.19 8.88 6.66
C VAL A 57 0.65 9.61 5.40
N ASP A 58 1.65 9.08 4.69
CA ASP A 58 2.15 9.67 3.45
C ASP A 58 1.08 9.63 2.36
N PHE A 59 0.34 8.52 2.22
CA PHE A 59 -0.80 8.42 1.32
C PHE A 59 -1.85 9.50 1.62
N LEU A 60 -2.17 9.74 2.90
CA LEU A 60 -3.16 10.75 3.29
C LEU A 60 -2.75 12.17 2.86
N LEU A 61 -1.45 12.46 2.76
CA LEU A 61 -0.94 13.77 2.38
C LEU A 61 -0.72 13.89 0.87
N ASN A 62 -0.22 12.83 0.22
CA ASN A 62 0.23 12.86 -1.17
C ASN A 62 -0.77 12.23 -2.16
N GLY A 63 -1.79 11.52 -1.68
CA GLY A 63 -2.77 10.78 -2.49
C GLY A 63 -2.20 9.50 -3.12
N LYS A 64 -0.97 9.13 -2.77
CA LYS A 64 -0.28 7.93 -3.24
C LYS A 64 0.79 7.54 -2.22
N GLU A 65 1.07 6.26 -2.13
CA GLU A 65 2.21 5.78 -1.34
C GLU A 65 3.51 6.25 -1.98
N TYR A 66 4.44 6.74 -1.16
CA TYR A 66 5.80 6.96 -1.60
C TYR A 66 6.48 5.62 -1.92
N VAL A 67 6.64 5.36 -3.22
CA VAL A 67 7.41 4.23 -3.72
C VAL A 67 8.83 4.72 -3.95
N SER A 68 9.74 4.44 -3.02
CA SER A 68 11.16 4.58 -3.35
C SER A 68 11.53 3.53 -4.41
N PRO A 69 12.55 3.77 -5.26
CA PRO A 69 13.03 2.78 -6.21
C PRO A 69 13.42 1.44 -5.54
N ASP A 70 13.80 1.48 -4.26
CA ASP A 70 14.13 0.30 -3.44
C ASP A 70 12.88 -0.39 -2.82
N ASN A 71 11.70 0.22 -2.94
CA ASN A 71 10.46 -0.18 -2.27
C ASN A 71 9.54 -1.12 -3.08
N TYR A 72 10.02 -1.68 -4.20
CA TYR A 72 9.25 -2.67 -4.99
C TYR A 72 8.89 -3.93 -4.19
N LYS A 73 9.51 -4.15 -3.03
CA LYS A 73 9.22 -5.25 -2.09
C LYS A 73 8.01 -5.01 -1.17
N LYS A 74 7.27 -3.91 -1.33
CA LYS A 74 6.20 -3.53 -0.40
C LYS A 74 4.97 -2.89 -1.07
N GLN A 75 4.65 -3.30 -2.30
CA GLN A 75 3.29 -3.10 -2.82
C GLN A 75 2.34 -4.12 -2.18
N CYS A 76 1.05 -3.77 -2.10
CA CYS A 76 0.00 -4.70 -1.66
C CYS A 76 0.19 -6.02 -2.41
N SER A 77 0.50 -7.08 -1.65
CA SER A 77 0.71 -8.39 -2.23
C SER A 77 -0.53 -8.77 -3.04
N SER A 78 -0.35 -9.17 -4.30
CA SER A 78 -1.44 -9.75 -5.08
C SER A 78 -2.06 -10.93 -4.30
N PRO A 79 -3.30 -11.33 -4.58
CA PRO A 79 -3.89 -12.51 -3.95
C PRO A 79 -2.95 -13.74 -4.00
N GLU A 80 -2.25 -13.92 -5.13
CA GLU A 80 -1.28 -14.99 -5.35
C GLU A 80 -0.02 -14.82 -4.48
N GLU A 81 0.48 -13.59 -4.31
CA GLU A 81 1.61 -13.32 -3.42
C GLU A 81 1.25 -13.53 -1.94
N ILE A 82 0.02 -13.16 -1.54
CA ILE A 82 -0.51 -13.42 -0.20
C ILE A 82 -0.61 -14.93 0.04
N GLU A 83 -1.17 -15.67 -0.91
CA GLU A 83 -1.31 -17.12 -0.84
C GLU A 83 0.06 -17.81 -0.78
N LEU A 84 1.00 -17.41 -1.64
CA LEU A 84 2.38 -17.90 -1.62
C LEU A 84 3.04 -17.68 -0.26
N LEU A 85 2.92 -16.47 0.31
CA LEU A 85 3.47 -16.16 1.63
C LEU A 85 2.81 -16.97 2.75
N ALA A 86 1.49 -17.19 2.68
CA ALA A 86 0.77 -18.01 3.65
C ALA A 86 1.24 -19.47 3.61
N MET A 87 1.35 -20.05 2.41
CA MET A 87 1.87 -21.41 2.22
C MET A 87 3.32 -21.53 2.66
N PHE A 88 4.17 -20.57 2.31
CA PHE A 88 5.59 -20.59 2.67
C PHE A 88 5.81 -20.52 4.19
N ARG A 89 4.95 -19.80 4.93
CA ARG A 89 5.03 -19.69 6.39
C ARG A 89 4.57 -20.96 7.12
N SER A 90 3.73 -21.79 6.51
CA SER A 90 3.14 -22.97 7.16
C SER A 90 4.00 -24.24 7.03
N ILE A 91 5.05 -24.21 6.20
CA ILE A 91 5.94 -25.36 5.94
C ILE A 91 7.24 -25.31 6.79
N PRO A 92 7.88 -26.47 7.04
CA PRO A 92 9.17 -26.53 7.75
C PRO A 92 10.33 -25.98 6.92
N ASP A 93 11.44 -25.61 7.58
CA ASP A 93 12.56 -24.93 6.93
C ASP A 93 13.20 -25.71 5.78
N TYR A 94 13.32 -27.03 5.89
CA TYR A 94 13.85 -27.84 4.78
C TYR A 94 12.97 -27.74 3.51
N ALA A 95 11.65 -27.61 3.67
CA ALA A 95 10.73 -27.48 2.55
C ALA A 95 10.78 -26.06 1.94
N LYS A 96 11.02 -25.05 2.78
CA LYS A 96 11.28 -23.67 2.31
C LYS A 96 12.50 -23.60 1.40
N GLU A 97 13.59 -24.27 1.76
CA GLU A 97 14.81 -24.33 0.94
C GLU A 97 14.54 -24.89 -0.45
N ILE A 98 13.69 -25.92 -0.55
CA ILE A 98 13.29 -26.51 -1.83
C ILE A 98 12.51 -25.48 -2.67
N VAL A 99 11.49 -24.83 -2.08
CA VAL A 99 10.69 -23.81 -2.75
C VAL A 99 11.57 -22.64 -3.24
N LEU A 100 12.49 -22.17 -2.39
CA LEU A 100 13.43 -21.10 -2.73
C LEU A 100 14.36 -21.52 -3.88
N GLY A 101 14.84 -22.75 -3.88
CA GLY A 101 15.65 -23.30 -4.97
C GLY A 101 14.92 -23.27 -6.31
N SER A 102 13.68 -23.75 -6.33
CA SER A 102 12.84 -23.73 -7.54
C SER A 102 12.54 -22.31 -8.02
N LEU A 103 12.18 -21.40 -7.10
CA LEU A 103 11.90 -20.01 -7.42
C LEU A 103 13.11 -19.30 -8.02
N ARG A 104 14.30 -19.51 -7.44
CA ARG A 104 15.55 -18.93 -7.92
C ARG A 104 15.92 -19.44 -9.31
N ALA A 105 15.77 -20.73 -9.56
CA ALA A 105 16.04 -21.31 -10.87
C ALA A 105 15.13 -20.74 -11.97
N ALA A 106 13.84 -20.57 -11.66
CA ALA A 106 12.87 -19.96 -12.58
C ALA A 106 13.21 -18.49 -12.87
N TYR A 107 13.53 -17.72 -11.83
CA TYR A 107 13.95 -16.32 -11.96
C TYR A 107 15.21 -16.19 -12.84
N ASP A 108 16.25 -16.96 -12.56
CA ASP A 108 17.51 -16.90 -13.31
C ASP A 108 17.31 -17.29 -14.78
N ALA A 109 16.44 -18.27 -15.06
CA ALA A 109 16.10 -18.67 -16.43
C ALA A 109 15.38 -17.55 -17.20
N GLU A 110 14.41 -16.88 -16.57
CA GLU A 110 13.68 -15.78 -17.17
C GLU A 110 14.58 -14.57 -17.45
N MET A 111 15.46 -14.23 -16.50
CA MET A 111 16.40 -13.13 -16.69
C MET A 111 17.38 -13.39 -17.84
N ARG A 112 17.89 -14.61 -17.99
CA ARG A 112 18.73 -15.00 -19.13
C ARG A 112 17.97 -14.88 -20.46
N ARG A 113 16.73 -15.38 -20.50
CA ARG A 113 15.88 -15.28 -21.71
C ARG A 113 15.69 -13.84 -22.14
N GLN A 114 15.39 -12.95 -21.20
CA GLN A 114 15.21 -11.52 -21.49
C GLN A 114 16.51 -10.84 -21.95
N GLU A 115 17.66 -11.25 -21.40
CA GLU A 115 18.96 -10.73 -21.83
C GLU A 115 19.30 -11.18 -23.27
N GLU A 116 19.06 -12.45 -23.60
CA GLU A 116 19.23 -12.98 -24.96
C GLU A 116 18.31 -12.29 -25.96
N GLU A 117 17.03 -12.11 -25.61
CA GLU A 117 16.06 -11.42 -26.47
C GLU A 117 16.46 -9.97 -26.75
N LYS A 118 16.94 -9.24 -25.72
CA LYS A 118 17.48 -7.88 -25.90
C LYS A 118 18.71 -7.84 -26.78
N ARG A 119 19.61 -8.83 -26.67
CA ARG A 119 20.81 -8.93 -27.52
C ARG A 119 20.48 -9.24 -28.98
N LEU A 120 19.37 -9.91 -29.25
CA LEU A 120 18.94 -10.26 -30.61
C LEU A 120 18.16 -9.12 -31.29
N LEU A 121 17.54 -8.22 -30.50
CA LEU A 121 16.71 -7.12 -30.99
C LEU A 121 17.39 -5.74 -30.98
N GLY A 122 18.56 -5.61 -30.35
CA GLY A 122 19.38 -4.39 -30.33
C GLY A 122 20.58 -4.49 -31.25
#